data_AF-A0A3N4LTF1-F1
#
_entry.id   AF-A0A3N4LTF1-F1
#
_cell.length_a   1.000
_cell.length_b   1.000
_cell.length_c   1.000
_cell.angle_alpha   90.00
_cell.angle_beta   90.00
_cell.angle_gamma   90.00
#
_symmetry.space_group_name_H-M   'P 1'
#
loop_
_entity.id
_entity.type
_entity.pdbx_description
1 polymer ?
#
loop_
_entity_poly.entity_id
_entity_poly.type
_entity_poly.pdbx_seq_one_letter_code
_entity_poly.pdbx_strand_id
1 'polypeptide(L)' 'YKTEMCRNWSEMGHCRYGRTCQFAHGRTELRQVPRHNQWKTKTCGAWLNGTCSYGHRCCY' A
#
# COMPACT_ATOMS: atom_id res chain seq x y z
N TYR A 1 -0.92 7.49 7.03
CA TYR A 1 -1.55 8.54 6.20
C TYR A 1 -0.66 8.82 5.01
N LYS A 2 -1.21 8.78 3.78
CA LYS A 2 -0.52 8.92 2.48
C LYS A 2 0.66 7.97 2.28
N THR A 3 0.51 6.71 2.71
CA THR A 3 1.56 5.68 2.67
C THR A 3 1.46 4.76 1.46
N GLU A 4 0.36 4.88 0.72
CA GLU A 4 0.07 4.13 -0.50
C GLU A 4 -0.53 5.10 -1.53
N MET A 5 -0.35 4.79 -2.82
CA MET A 5 -0.90 5.59 -3.92
C MET A 5 -2.42 5.47 -3.99
N CYS A 6 -3.08 6.58 -4.29
CA CYS A 6 -4.52 6.60 -4.53
C CYS A 6 -4.81 5.98 -5.90
N ARG A 7 -5.52 4.84 -5.90
CA ARG A 7 -5.93 4.18 -7.15
C ARG A 7 -6.77 5.09 -8.05
N ASN A 8 -7.78 5.74 -7.50
CA ASN A 8 -8.69 6.58 -8.27
C ASN A 8 -7.95 7.74 -8.95
N TRP A 9 -7.03 8.38 -8.24
CA TRP A 9 -6.18 9.42 -8.82
C TRP A 9 -5.23 8.87 -9.88
N SER A 10 -4.62 7.70 -9.65
CA SER A 10 -3.68 7.10 -10.59
C SER A 10 -4.34 6.59 -11.87
N GLU A 11 -5.57 6.07 -11.78
CA GLU A 11 -6.28 5.46 -12.91
C GLU A 11 -7.15 6.47 -13.66
N MET A 12 -7.86 7.35 -12.94
CA MET A 12 -8.82 8.30 -13.54
C MET A 12 -8.26 9.72 -13.63
N GLY A 13 -7.10 10.01 -13.04
CA GLY A 13 -6.53 11.37 -12.95
C GLY A 13 -7.28 12.29 -11.98
N HIS A 14 -8.32 11.80 -11.30
CA HIS A 14 -9.15 12.56 -10.37
C HIS A 14 -9.50 11.73 -9.13
N CYS A 15 -9.70 12.38 -7.98
CA CYS A 15 -10.08 11.71 -6.74
C CYS A 15 -11.19 12.52 -6.06
N ARG A 16 -12.30 11.85 -5.72
CA ARG A 16 -13.47 12.46 -5.08
C ARG A 16 -13.15 13.11 -3.73
N TYR A 17 -12.12 12.63 -3.05
CA TYR A 17 -11.67 13.14 -1.75
C TYR A 17 -10.75 14.36 -1.88
N GLY A 18 -10.29 14.73 -3.09
CA GLY A 18 -9.41 15.87 -3.29
C GLY A 18 -8.22 15.90 -2.31
N ARG A 19 -8.02 17.01 -1.63
CA ARG A 19 -6.90 17.18 -0.68
C ARG A 19 -7.06 16.40 0.63
N THR A 20 -8.27 15.94 0.98
CA THR A 20 -8.51 15.15 2.20
C THR A 20 -8.27 13.66 2.00
N CYS A 21 -7.88 13.24 0.77
CA CYS A 21 -7.56 11.85 0.50
C CYS A 21 -6.46 11.33 1.44
N GLN A 22 -6.71 10.18 2.05
CA GLN A 22 -5.76 9.51 2.93
C GLN A 22 -4.65 8.78 2.16
N PHE A 23 -4.76 8.69 0.84
CA PHE A 23 -3.79 8.10 -0.06
C PHE A 23 -3.03 9.20 -0.81
N ALA A 24 -1.85 8.87 -1.33
CA ALA A 24 -1.00 9.81 -2.06
C ALA A 24 -1.50 9.99 -3.50
N HIS A 25 -1.66 11.24 -3.95
CA HIS A 25 -1.96 11.57 -5.36
C HIS A 25 -0.70 11.71 -6.22
N GLY A 26 0.47 11.45 -5.65
CA GLY A 26 1.73 11.52 -6.36
C GLY A 26 2.88 11.08 -5.49
N ARG A 27 4.06 10.95 -6.09
CA ARG A 27 5.28 10.50 -5.40
C ARG A 27 5.71 11.48 -4.32
N THR A 28 5.42 12.76 -4.50
CA THR A 28 5.68 13.83 -3.53
C THR A 28 4.83 13.71 -2.26
N GLU A 29 3.63 13.18 -2.38
CA GLU A 29 2.74 12.95 -1.24
C GLU A 29 2.96 11.59 -0.56
N LEU A 30 3.64 10.66 -1.24
CA LEU A 30 3.84 9.30 -0.77
C LEU A 30 4.87 9.26 0.36
N ARG A 31 4.39 8.93 1.56
CA ARG A 31 5.20 8.82 2.77
C ARG A 31 5.76 7.41 2.92
N GLN A 32 7.06 7.32 3.19
CA GLN A 32 7.67 6.07 3.60
C GLN A 32 7.22 5.72 5.02
N VAL A 33 6.88 4.44 5.23
CA VAL A 33 6.54 3.92 6.56
C VAL A 33 7.75 3.14 7.07
N PRO A 34 8.30 3.48 8.24
CA PRO A 34 9.32 2.64 8.87
C PRO A 34 8.71 1.25 9.10
N ARG A 35 9.29 0.24 8.46
CA ARG A 35 8.89 -1.15 8.63
C ARG A 35 9.76 -1.79 9.71
N HIS A 36 9.17 -2.75 10.43
CA HIS A 36 9.95 -3.58 11.34
C HIS A 36 10.99 -4.39 10.57
N ASN A 37 12.12 -4.67 11.21
CA ASN A 37 13.30 -5.31 10.65
C ASN A 37 12.99 -6.71 10.09
N GLN A 38 11.92 -7.35 10.58
CA GLN A 38 11.45 -8.66 10.15
C GLN A 38 10.37 -8.59 9.06
N TRP A 39 10.15 -7.43 8.44
CA TRP A 39 9.18 -7.28 7.36
C TRP A 39 9.64 -8.05 6.12
N LYS A 40 8.82 -9.02 5.69
CA LYS A 40 9.06 -9.89 4.52
C LYS A 40 10.40 -10.64 4.58
N THR A 41 10.85 -10.99 5.78
CA THR A 41 12.07 -11.80 5.96
C THR A 41 11.79 -13.29 5.99
N LYS A 42 10.54 -13.70 6.19
CA LYS A 42 10.11 -15.11 6.20
C LYS A 42 9.34 -15.40 4.92
N THR A 43 8.68 -16.54 4.86
CA THR A 43 7.80 -16.86 3.73
C THR A 43 6.38 -16.99 4.27
N CYS A 44 5.44 -16.33 3.61
CA CYS A 44 4.03 -16.48 3.95
C CYS A 44 3.50 -17.83 3.46
N GLY A 45 3.16 -18.74 4.38
CA GLY A 45 2.58 -20.05 4.04
C GLY A 45 1.29 -19.95 3.24
N ALA A 46 0.43 -18.96 3.52
CA ALA A 46 -0.79 -18.73 2.74
C ALA A 46 -0.49 -18.31 1.29
N TRP A 47 0.59 -17.56 1.08
CA TRP A 47 1.05 -17.19 -0.26
C TRP A 47 1.60 -18.40 -1.03
N LEU A 48 2.30 -19.31 -0.34
CA LEU A 48 2.73 -20.58 -0.91
C LEU A 48 1.56 -21.48 -1.29
N ASN A 49 0.48 -21.44 -0.51
CA ASN A 49 -0.75 -22.21 -0.74
C ASN A 49 -1.69 -21.55 -1.77
N GLY A 50 -1.27 -20.46 -2.41
CA GLY A 50 -1.94 -19.83 -3.54
C GLY A 50 -2.33 -18.37 -3.31
N THR A 51 -3.07 -18.06 -2.24
CA THR A 51 -3.52 -16.67 -2.00
C THR A 51 -3.46 -16.31 -0.52
N CYS A 52 -2.99 -15.09 -0.22
CA CYS A 52 -3.06 -14.53 1.12
C CYS A 52 -4.05 -13.37 1.15
N SER A 53 -4.96 -13.39 2.12
CA SER A 53 -5.95 -12.33 2.36
C SER A 53 -5.32 -10.96 2.62
N TYR A 54 -4.08 -10.91 3.14
CA TYR A 54 -3.35 -9.66 3.37
C TYR A 54 -2.75 -9.06 2.10
N GLY A 55 -2.69 -9.81 1.00
CA GLY A 55 -2.16 -9.31 -0.27
C GLY A 55 -0.74 -8.73 -0.16
N HIS A 56 -0.48 -7.65 -0.90
CA HIS A 56 0.78 -6.92 -0.83
C HIS A 56 1.09 -6.29 0.54
N ARG A 57 0.10 -6.25 1.45
CA ARG A 57 0.27 -5.80 2.84
C ARG A 57 0.70 -6.93 3.79
N CYS A 58 0.90 -8.16 3.30
CA CYS A 58 1.45 -9.24 4.11
C CYS A 58 2.87 -8.89 4.58
N CYS A 59 3.12 -9.01 5.89
CA CYS A 59 4.40 -8.76 6.53
C CYS A 59 5.35 -9.96 6.55
N TYR A 60 4.87 -11.13 6.12
CA TYR A 60 5.63 -12.37 6.05
C TYR A 60 6.23 -12.57 4.68
#